data_AF-A0A2M9Z9N6-F1
#
_entry.id   AF-A0A2M9Z9N6-F1
#
_cell.length_a   1.000
_cell.length_b   1.000
_cell.length_c   1.000
_cell.angle_alpha   90.00
_cell.angle_beta   90.00
_cell.angle_gamma   90.00
#
_symmetry.space_group_name_H-M   'P 1'
#
loop_
_entity.id
_entity.type
_entity.pdbx_description
1 polymer ?
#
loop_
_entity_poly.entity_id
_entity_poly.type
_entity_poly.pdbx_seq_one_letter_code
_entity_poly.pdbx_strand_id
1 'polypeptide(L)'
;MKVYSAERVPNSTDYNLYVTEGNSKSRLILSEPSLPNLHELPAHDRVLKSLAYTILVNYTQDNSFALMNTNRFLNFLSDIVHRDSWFFLANRVEQFIKEVESFGVEISYDF
;
A
#
# COMPACT_ATOMS: atom_id res chain seq x y z
N MET A 1 -11.63 -13.04 6.59
CA MET A 1 -11.37 -12.19 5.40
C MET A 1 -10.90 -10.84 5.89
N LYS A 2 -9.80 -10.33 5.33
CA LYS A 2 -9.18 -9.05 5.71
C LYS A 2 -9.55 -7.99 4.68
N VAL A 3 -9.93 -6.81 5.13
CA VAL A 3 -10.33 -5.66 4.29
C VAL A 3 -9.53 -4.45 4.71
N TYR A 4 -8.92 -3.77 3.75
CA TYR A 4 -8.32 -2.46 3.96
C TYR A 4 -9.29 -1.39 3.53
N SER A 5 -9.38 -0.31 4.30
CA SER A 5 -10.20 0.85 3.95
C SER A 5 -9.53 2.12 4.42
N ALA A 6 -9.68 3.22 3.69
CA ALA A 6 -9.28 4.51 4.19
C ALA A 6 -10.30 5.60 3.89
N GLU A 7 -10.31 6.59 4.75
CA GLU A 7 -11.18 7.76 4.67
C GLU A 7 -10.32 9.01 4.86
N ARG A 8 -10.47 9.97 3.96
CA ARG A 8 -9.74 11.24 4.02
C ARG A 8 -10.19 12.05 5.23
N VAL A 9 -9.23 12.63 5.93
CA VAL A 9 -9.51 13.53 7.04
C VAL A 9 -10.04 14.85 6.46
N PRO A 10 -11.21 15.34 6.91
CA PRO A 10 -11.79 16.59 6.40
C PRO A 10 -10.80 17.75 6.46
N ASN A 11 -10.70 18.52 5.37
CA ASN A 11 -9.80 19.66 5.22
C ASN A 11 -8.29 19.33 5.38
N SER A 12 -7.88 18.06 5.25
CA SER A 12 -6.48 17.62 5.32
C SER A 12 -6.10 16.76 4.10
N THR A 13 -4.81 16.63 3.82
CA THR A 13 -4.26 15.62 2.88
C THR A 13 -4.16 14.22 3.50
N ASP A 14 -4.41 14.09 4.80
CA ASP A 14 -4.27 12.84 5.54
C ASP A 14 -5.44 11.89 5.36
N TYR A 15 -5.19 10.62 5.66
CA TYR A 15 -6.18 9.55 5.65
C TYR A 15 -6.16 8.77 6.96
N ASN A 16 -7.34 8.35 7.40
CA ASN A 16 -7.49 7.31 8.39
C ASN A 16 -7.48 5.95 7.70
N LEU A 17 -6.40 5.19 7.85
CA LEU A 17 -6.31 3.81 7.34
C LEU A 17 -6.84 2.83 8.39
N TYR A 18 -7.68 1.91 7.96
CA TYR A 18 -8.25 0.86 8.78
C TYR A 18 -8.02 -0.51 8.15
N VAL A 19 -7.90 -1.49 9.03
CA VAL A 19 -7.93 -2.90 8.68
C VAL A 19 -9.09 -3.56 9.42
N THR A 20 -9.88 -4.36 8.71
CA THR A 20 -10.99 -5.12 9.27
C THR A 20 -10.74 -6.61 9.08
N GLU A 21 -10.75 -7.36 10.17
CA GLU A 21 -10.57 -8.82 10.18
C GLU A 21 -11.71 -9.47 10.97
N GLY A 22 -12.59 -10.17 10.25
CA GLY A 22 -13.84 -10.69 10.84
C GLY A 22 -14.71 -9.53 11.33
N ASN A 23 -14.98 -9.48 12.64
CA ASN A 23 -15.79 -8.44 13.28
C ASN A 23 -14.96 -7.32 13.93
N SER A 24 -13.62 -7.38 13.83
CA SER A 24 -12.73 -6.39 14.43
C SER A 24 -12.26 -5.38 13.39
N LYS A 25 -12.40 -4.09 13.67
CA LYS A 25 -11.85 -2.99 12.86
C LYS A 25 -10.85 -2.22 13.71
N SER A 26 -9.61 -2.07 13.23
CA SER A 26 -8.57 -1.30 13.89
C SER A 26 -7.99 -0.25 12.95
N ARG A 27 -7.63 0.91 13.52
CA ARG A 27 -6.93 1.98 12.79
C ARG A 27 -5.43 1.66 12.77
N LEU A 28 -4.82 1.73 11.60
CA LEU A 28 -3.38 1.58 11.43
C LEU A 28 -2.69 2.94 11.60
N ILE A 29 -1.52 2.91 12.23
CA ILE A 29 -0.62 4.08 12.27
C ILE A 29 0.14 4.09 10.95
N LEU A 30 0.04 5.19 10.21
CA LEU A 30 0.79 5.34 8.96
C LEU A 30 2.28 5.43 9.28
N SER A 31 3.05 4.56 8.64
CA SER A 31 4.50 4.58 8.68
C SER A 31 5.01 5.26 7.41
N GLU A 32 5.96 6.19 7.57
CA GLU A 32 6.63 6.79 6.42
C GLU A 32 7.73 5.84 5.91
N PRO A 33 7.72 5.48 4.61
CA PRO A 33 8.78 4.66 4.06
C PRO A 33 10.07 5.48 3.89
N SER A 34 11.23 4.89 4.16
CA SER A 34 12.54 5.52 3.94
C SER A 34 12.91 5.57 2.44
N LEU A 35 12.07 6.18 1.61
CA LEU A 35 12.28 6.34 0.17
C LEU A 35 13.12 7.59 -0.11
N PRO A 36 14.07 7.53 -1.08
CA PRO A 36 14.75 8.72 -1.56
C PRO A 36 13.75 9.77 -2.03
N ASN A 37 14.02 11.05 -1.70
CA ASN A 37 13.24 12.21 -2.09
C ASN A 37 11.76 12.20 -1.63
N LEU A 38 11.38 11.35 -0.67
CA LEU A 38 10.00 11.31 -0.17
C LEU A 38 9.54 12.72 0.27
N HIS A 39 10.37 13.44 1.02
CA HIS A 39 10.04 14.77 1.54
C HIS A 39 9.94 15.86 0.47
N GLU A 40 10.49 15.63 -0.73
CA GLU A 40 10.43 16.57 -1.86
C GLU A 40 9.08 16.47 -2.61
N LEU A 41 8.34 15.38 -2.40
CA LEU A 41 7.05 15.16 -3.05
C LEU A 41 5.95 16.06 -2.46
N PRO A 42 4.90 16.37 -3.24
CA PRO A 42 3.69 16.98 -2.72
C PRO A 42 3.11 16.20 -1.54
N ALA A 43 2.52 16.91 -0.56
CA ALA A 43 2.01 16.31 0.68
C ALA A 43 1.04 15.15 0.43
N HIS A 44 0.15 15.29 -0.55
CA HIS A 44 -0.79 14.25 -0.96
C HIS A 44 -0.06 12.97 -1.41
N ASP A 45 0.96 13.09 -2.26
CA ASP A 45 1.69 11.95 -2.80
C ASP A 45 2.51 11.24 -1.71
N ARG A 46 3.04 11.99 -0.74
CA ARG A 46 3.69 11.42 0.45
C ARG A 46 2.73 10.55 1.24
N VAL A 47 1.53 11.06 1.52
CA VAL A 47 0.50 10.31 2.27
C VAL A 47 0.07 9.06 1.52
N LEU A 48 -0.13 9.13 0.19
CA LEU A 48 -0.45 7.96 -0.62
C LEU A 48 0.66 6.90 -0.59
N LYS A 49 1.94 7.31 -0.62
CA LYS A 49 3.06 6.38 -0.46
C LYS A 49 3.10 5.76 0.93
N SER A 50 2.86 6.54 1.99
CA SER A 50 2.79 6.03 3.36
C SER A 50 1.64 5.06 3.55
N LEU A 51 0.48 5.29 2.92
CA LEU A 51 -0.65 4.36 2.89
C LEU A 51 -0.25 3.04 2.22
N ALA A 52 0.28 3.10 1.00
CA ALA A 52 0.71 1.91 0.26
C ALA A 52 1.76 1.10 1.03
N TYR A 53 2.78 1.77 1.58
CA TYR A 53 3.80 1.13 2.40
C TYR A 53 3.21 0.48 3.65
N THR A 54 2.38 1.20 4.41
CA THR A 54 1.77 0.69 5.66
C THR A 54 0.91 -0.55 5.40
N ILE A 55 0.18 -0.58 4.29
CA ILE A 55 -0.61 -1.76 3.88
C ILE A 55 0.31 -2.94 3.60
N LEU A 56 1.37 -2.74 2.82
CA LEU A 56 2.32 -3.80 2.50
C LEU A 56 2.97 -4.35 3.78
N VAL A 57 3.50 -3.49 4.65
CA VAL A 57 4.09 -3.91 5.94
C VAL A 57 3.07 -4.67 6.78
N ASN A 58 1.84 -4.16 6.90
CA ASN A 58 0.80 -4.82 7.67
C ASN A 58 0.39 -6.19 7.09
N TYR A 59 0.48 -6.37 5.78
CA TYR A 59 0.13 -7.61 5.12
C TYR A 59 1.28 -8.64 5.16
N THR A 60 2.48 -8.23 4.74
CA THR A 60 3.64 -9.12 4.56
C THR A 60 4.46 -9.30 5.81
N GLN A 61 4.35 -8.38 6.79
CA GLN A 61 5.25 -8.28 7.93
C GLN A 61 6.73 -8.10 7.53
N ASP A 62 6.98 -7.59 6.33
CA ASP A 62 8.31 -7.40 5.75
C ASP A 62 8.50 -5.96 5.26
N ASN A 63 9.29 -5.19 6.03
CA ASN A 63 9.62 -3.80 5.72
C ASN A 63 10.47 -3.67 4.45
N SER A 64 11.36 -4.63 4.17
CA SER A 64 12.24 -4.60 3.01
C SER A 64 11.43 -4.80 1.73
N PHE A 65 10.56 -5.82 1.72
CA PHE A 65 9.64 -6.05 0.61
C PHE A 65 8.74 -4.84 0.39
N ALA A 66 8.15 -4.30 1.46
CA ALA A 66 7.27 -3.14 1.39
C ALA A 66 8.01 -1.91 0.81
N LEU A 67 9.22 -1.63 1.28
CA LEU A 67 10.02 -0.50 0.81
C LEU A 67 10.33 -0.61 -0.69
N MET A 68 10.78 -1.78 -1.14
CA MET A 68 11.11 -2.04 -2.55
C MET A 68 9.90 -1.92 -3.48
N ASN A 69 8.70 -2.24 -2.97
CA ASN A 69 7.50 -2.39 -3.80
C ASN A 69 6.46 -1.29 -3.61
N THR A 70 6.67 -0.33 -2.70
CA THR A 70 5.69 0.74 -2.39
C THR A 70 5.21 1.48 -3.64
N ASN A 71 6.13 1.89 -4.52
CA ASN A 71 5.77 2.64 -5.73
C ASN A 71 4.96 1.79 -6.72
N ARG A 72 5.35 0.53 -6.90
CA ARG A 72 4.64 -0.40 -7.80
C ARG A 72 3.26 -0.71 -7.26
N PHE A 73 3.14 -0.94 -5.95
CA PHE A 73 1.88 -1.20 -5.30
C PHE A 73 0.93 -0.01 -5.34
N LEU A 74 1.45 1.21 -5.12
CA LEU A 74 0.64 2.42 -5.25
C LEU A 74 0.05 2.57 -6.66
N ASN A 75 0.85 2.30 -7.70
CA ASN A 75 0.38 2.30 -9.09
C ASN A 75 -0.66 1.19 -9.35
N PHE A 76 -0.45 0.01 -8.78
CA PHE A 76 -1.39 -1.12 -8.86
C PHE A 76 -2.76 -0.80 -8.23
N LEU A 77 -2.79 0.08 -7.23
CA LEU A 77 -4.02 0.56 -6.58
C LEU A 77 -4.58 1.85 -7.19
N SER A 78 -4.06 2.33 -8.33
CA SER A 78 -4.43 3.63 -8.92
C SER A 78 -5.91 3.78 -9.24
N ASP A 79 -6.65 2.70 -9.49
CA ASP A 79 -8.10 2.71 -9.70
C ASP A 79 -8.91 2.96 -8.41
N ILE A 80 -8.28 2.84 -7.24
CA ILE A 80 -8.93 2.84 -5.92
C ILE A 80 -8.52 4.04 -5.07
N VAL A 81 -7.22 4.27 -4.90
CA VAL A 81 -6.69 5.13 -3.81
C VAL A 81 -6.79 6.64 -4.06
N HIS A 82 -7.26 7.07 -5.23
CA HIS A 82 -7.44 8.49 -5.58
C HIS A 82 -8.78 9.08 -5.10
N ARG A 83 -9.62 8.28 -4.46
CA ARG A 83 -10.92 8.71 -3.92
C ARG A 83 -10.77 9.15 -2.47
N ASP A 84 -11.60 10.10 -2.03
CA ASP A 84 -11.64 10.53 -0.62
C ASP A 84 -12.00 9.39 0.34
N SER A 85 -12.65 8.32 -0.14
CA SER A 85 -12.91 7.11 0.64
C SER A 85 -12.82 5.88 -0.25
N TRP A 86 -12.18 4.83 0.25
CA TRP A 86 -11.98 3.60 -0.49
C TRP A 86 -11.86 2.39 0.42
N PHE A 87 -12.11 1.21 -0.14
CA PHE A 87 -11.81 -0.07 0.48
C PHE A 87 -11.47 -1.12 -0.56
N PHE A 88 -10.71 -2.13 -0.17
CA PHE A 88 -10.46 -3.33 -0.98
C PHE A 88 -10.15 -4.55 -0.11
N LEU A 89 -10.41 -5.72 -0.66
CA LEU A 89 -10.13 -7.00 -0.02
C LEU A 89 -8.64 -7.32 -0.06
N ALA A 90 -8.10 -7.90 1.01
CA ALA A 90 -6.66 -8.19 1.12
C ALA A 90 -6.13 -9.18 0.06
N ASN A 91 -7.00 -9.98 -0.58
CA ASN A 91 -6.62 -10.81 -1.73
C ASN A 91 -6.04 -9.99 -2.89
N ARG A 92 -6.33 -8.68 -2.96
CA ARG A 92 -5.72 -7.78 -3.94
C ARG A 92 -4.23 -7.51 -3.64
N VAL A 93 -3.83 -7.55 -2.37
CA VAL A 93 -2.40 -7.53 -1.99
C VAL A 93 -1.73 -8.85 -2.40
N GLU A 94 -2.40 -9.99 -2.22
CA GLU A 94 -1.90 -11.29 -2.67
C GLU A 94 -1.70 -11.34 -4.20
N GLN A 95 -2.65 -10.77 -4.96
CA GLN A 95 -2.54 -10.66 -6.41
C GLN A 95 -1.31 -9.84 -6.81
N PHE A 96 -1.11 -8.69 -6.19
CA PHE A 96 0.08 -7.87 -6.42
C PHE A 96 1.38 -8.63 -6.12
N ILE A 97 1.45 -9.35 -4.99
CA ILE A 97 2.65 -10.13 -4.63
C ILE A 97 2.94 -11.19 -5.70
N LYS A 98 1.91 -11.93 -6.15
CA LYS A 98 2.05 -12.92 -7.22
C LYS A 98 2.54 -12.29 -8.53
N GLU A 99 2.06 -11.10 -8.89
CA GLU A 99 2.53 -10.37 -10.06
C GLU A 99 4.03 -10.05 -9.93
N VAL A 100 4.45 -9.49 -8.80
CA VAL A 100 5.87 -9.17 -8.54
C VAL A 100 6.76 -10.41 -8.60
N GLU A 101 6.33 -11.52 -8.01
CA GLU A 101 7.06 -12.80 -8.04
C GLU A 101 7.13 -13.39 -9.45
N SER A 102 6.05 -13.33 -10.22
CA SER A 102 6.01 -13.86 -11.59
C SER A 102 6.97 -13.10 -12.52
N PHE A 103 7.07 -11.77 -12.39
CA PHE A 103 8.06 -10.97 -13.12
C PHE A 103 9.51 -11.24 -12.68
N GLY A 104 9.72 -11.79 -11.47
CA GLY A 104 11.05 -12.17 -10.97
C GLY A 104 11.58 -13.50 -11.52
N VAL A 105 10.71 -14.33 -12.11
CA VAL A 105 11.07 -15.68 -12.61
C VAL A 105 11.35 -15.69 -14.12
N GLU A 106 10.95 -14.67 -14.88
CA GLU A 106 11.02 -14.69 -16.36
C GLU A 106 12.37 -14.30 -17.01
N ILE A 107 13.48 -14.18 -16.27
CA ILE A 107 14.81 -13.97 -16.88
C ILE A 107 15.86 -14.93 -16.31
N SER A 108 15.75 -16.21 -16.67
CA SER A 108 16.91 -17.10 -16.82
C SER A 108 16.92 -17.66 -18.24
N TYR A 109 17.39 -16.86 -19.19
CA TYR A 109 17.91 -17.43 -20.43
C TYR A 109 19.36 -17.81 -20.17
N ASP A 110 19.61 -19.09 -19.88
CA ASP A 110 20.92 -19.67 -20.07
C ASP A 110 21.14 -19.78 -21.58
N PHE A 111 21.99 -18.90 -22.14
CA PHE A 111 22.64 -19.05 -23.44
C PHE A 111 24.11 -19.41 -23.22
#